data_AF-W4HD58-F1
#
_entry.id   AF-W4HD58-F1
#
_cell.length_a   1.000
_cell.length_b   1.000
_cell.length_c   1.000
_cell.angle_alpha   90.00
_cell.angle_beta   90.00
_cell.angle_gamma   90.00
#
_symmetry.space_group_name_H-M   'P 1'
#
loop_
_entity.id
_entity.type
_entity.pdbx_description
1 polymer ?
#
loop_
_entity_poly.entity_id
_entity_poly.type
_entity_poly.pdbx_seq_one_letter_code
_entity_poly.pdbx_strand_id
1 'polypeptide(L)'
;MLGLTVWQIFGAMCSATLVVDAMLDAPQHDAVAAVKGLVSRRLGEKYVDQFSFEVIPAIDDGKDVLEIGNDGGKVHIRGSSGTALAYAVQWYLKQEVHTQTNWDDHVLQLPDTLPQVSSTVRVEKVSKYTYYQNVCTVSYSMWTWGWEKWESHIDWMALNGINMPLAFTGQEKVWQATFKKFNVSDAGLNKFFAGASFLAWGRMGNVRGSWVKGPLAQEFIDGQFDLQVKILARMREYGMIPALPAFAGHIPEEITHLFPHAKTYRSPNWGNFPDTYTNVYMLASSDPLYVEIGRTFLEEQTRLNGGFTSSLYQADTYNEMDPSSGDHDFLHEASKAVIDSMTQADPHAVWLLQAWTFNRGFWGHDQIQSYLGGVPDDKMILLDLYSETIPIWPRSSNFFGKKWIYCLLHNFGGNTGLRGNLPQYAQEPINARHQSNGTMVGIGLTM
;
A
#
# COMPACT_ATOMS: atom_id res chain seq x y z
N MET A 1 -40.09 63.67 1.87
CA MET A 1 -38.65 63.84 2.14
C MET A 1 -38.28 62.77 3.16
N LEU A 2 -37.87 61.56 2.74
CA LEU A 2 -36.47 61.16 2.48
C LEU A 2 -35.58 61.54 3.68
N GLY A 3 -34.91 60.66 4.42
CA GLY A 3 -34.67 59.22 4.29
C GLY A 3 -33.42 58.92 5.12
N LEU A 4 -33.54 58.08 6.16
CA LEU A 4 -32.45 57.46 6.91
C LEU A 4 -32.19 56.10 6.28
N THR A 5 -30.96 55.75 5.93
CA THR A 5 -30.01 54.94 6.73
C THR A 5 -28.72 54.65 5.95
N VAL A 6 -27.60 54.72 6.66
CA VAL A 6 -26.26 54.29 6.22
C VAL A 6 -26.22 52.77 6.19
N TRP A 7 -25.88 52.18 5.04
CA TRP A 7 -25.58 50.75 4.91
C TRP A 7 -24.08 50.52 4.70
N GLN A 8 -23.55 49.64 5.55
CA GLN A 8 -22.21 49.09 5.53
C GLN A 8 -22.00 48.22 4.27
N ILE A 9 -20.87 48.42 3.59
CA ILE A 9 -20.38 47.52 2.55
C ILE A 9 -19.61 46.40 3.27
N PHE A 10 -20.25 45.23 3.41
CA PHE A 10 -19.54 43.99 3.71
C PHE A 10 -19.05 43.40 2.38
N GLY A 11 -17.72 43.38 2.21
CA GLY A 11 -17.06 42.60 1.17
C GLY A 11 -17.23 41.12 1.47
N ALA A 12 -17.83 40.38 0.53
CA ALA A 12 -17.79 38.93 0.53
C ALA A 12 -16.37 38.48 0.20
N MET A 13 -15.57 38.17 1.21
CA MET A 13 -14.43 37.26 1.02
C MET A 13 -15.02 35.88 0.75
N CYS A 14 -15.00 35.47 -0.52
CA CYS A 14 -15.07 34.06 -0.86
C CYS A 14 -13.88 33.38 -0.17
N SER A 15 -14.17 32.73 0.95
CA SER A 15 -13.31 31.68 1.50
C SER A 15 -13.20 30.61 0.41
N ALA A 16 -12.14 30.64 -0.37
CA ALA A 16 -11.69 29.47 -1.08
C ALA A 16 -11.34 28.46 0.01
N THR A 17 -12.29 27.59 0.36
CA THR A 17 -11.95 26.29 0.92
C THR A 17 -10.96 25.71 -0.06
N LEU A 18 -9.68 25.70 0.31
CA LEU A 18 -8.70 24.79 -0.24
C LEU A 18 -9.31 23.42 -0.05
N VAL A 19 -9.99 22.93 -1.08
CA VAL A 19 -10.24 21.51 -1.24
C VAL A 19 -8.84 20.94 -1.25
N VAL A 20 -8.41 20.38 -0.12
CA VAL A 20 -7.21 19.56 -0.07
C VAL A 20 -7.55 18.41 -1.00
N ASP A 21 -7.07 18.51 -2.24
CA ASP A 21 -7.34 17.51 -3.26
C ASP A 21 -6.97 16.16 -2.65
N ALA A 22 -7.92 15.23 -2.65
CA ALA A 22 -7.67 13.91 -2.11
C ALA A 22 -6.50 13.31 -2.93
N MET A 23 -5.34 13.06 -2.30
CA MET A 23 -4.17 12.54 -3.03
C MET A 23 -4.49 11.27 -3.84
N LEU A 24 -5.47 10.49 -3.39
CA LEU A 24 -5.92 9.25 -4.02
C LEU A 24 -7.44 9.14 -3.92
N ASP A 25 -8.05 8.71 -5.01
CA ASP A 25 -9.48 8.38 -5.07
C ASP A 25 -9.68 6.88 -4.89
N ALA A 26 -10.64 6.52 -4.03
CA ALA A 26 -11.07 5.14 -3.92
C ALA A 26 -11.81 4.70 -5.19
N PRO A 27 -11.63 3.46 -5.66
CA PRO A 27 -12.36 2.99 -6.83
C PRO A 27 -13.87 2.98 -6.56
N GLN A 28 -14.66 3.39 -7.56
CA GLN A 28 -16.10 3.27 -7.51
C GLN A 28 -16.50 1.79 -7.40
N HIS A 29 -17.43 1.48 -6.48
CA HIS A 29 -17.86 0.12 -6.19
C HIS A 29 -19.28 0.09 -5.61
N ASP A 30 -19.94 -1.06 -5.68
CA ASP A 30 -21.19 -1.32 -4.95
C ASP A 30 -20.86 -1.90 -3.57
N ALA A 31 -20.74 -1.00 -2.59
CA ALA A 31 -20.37 -1.34 -1.21
C ALA A 31 -21.35 -2.33 -0.55
N VAL A 32 -22.65 -2.22 -0.86
CA VAL A 32 -23.69 -3.08 -0.29
C VAL A 32 -23.58 -4.50 -0.86
N ALA A 33 -23.45 -4.62 -2.19
CA ALA A 33 -23.27 -5.92 -2.83
C ALA A 33 -21.99 -6.63 -2.34
N ALA A 34 -20.88 -5.89 -2.24
CA ALA A 34 -19.61 -6.42 -1.78
C ALA A 34 -19.70 -7.01 -0.35
N VAL A 35 -20.32 -6.26 0.58
CA VAL A 35 -20.46 -6.71 1.97
C VAL A 35 -21.52 -7.80 2.15
N LYS A 36 -22.60 -7.83 1.35
CA LYS A 36 -23.49 -8.99 1.31
C LYS A 36 -22.76 -10.27 0.89
N GLY A 37 -21.90 -10.17 -0.14
CA GLY A 37 -21.03 -11.27 -0.55
C GLY A 37 -20.06 -11.70 0.54
N LEU A 38 -19.48 -10.74 1.27
CA LEU A 38 -18.63 -11.02 2.44
C LEU A 38 -19.42 -11.80 3.52
N VAL A 39 -20.62 -11.34 3.88
CA VAL A 39 -21.46 -12.01 4.88
C VAL A 39 -21.82 -13.43 4.43
N SER A 40 -22.20 -13.63 3.18
CA SER A 40 -22.45 -14.97 2.62
C SER A 40 -21.23 -15.88 2.78
N ARG A 41 -20.03 -15.42 2.38
CA ARG A 41 -18.80 -16.23 2.45
C ARG A 41 -18.31 -16.49 3.87
N ARG A 42 -18.40 -15.51 4.77
CA ARG A 42 -17.78 -15.55 6.11
C ARG A 42 -18.71 -16.01 7.23
N LEU A 43 -19.98 -15.65 7.16
CA LEU A 43 -20.99 -15.97 8.18
C LEU A 43 -21.93 -17.06 7.67
N GLY A 44 -22.23 -17.07 6.37
CA GLY A 44 -23.12 -18.02 5.71
C GLY A 44 -24.39 -17.35 5.16
N GLU A 45 -24.97 -17.95 4.12
CA GLU A 45 -26.11 -17.37 3.37
C GLU A 45 -27.30 -17.00 4.26
N LYS A 46 -27.59 -17.82 5.28
CA LYS A 46 -28.71 -17.60 6.22
C LYS A 46 -28.62 -16.29 7.01
N TYR A 47 -27.44 -15.67 7.09
CA TYR A 47 -27.23 -14.43 7.83
C TYR A 47 -27.44 -13.18 6.98
N VAL A 48 -27.38 -13.28 5.64
CA VAL A 48 -27.51 -12.12 4.75
C VAL A 48 -28.83 -11.39 4.99
N ASP A 49 -29.92 -12.13 5.18
CA ASP A 49 -31.25 -11.55 5.41
C ASP A 49 -31.47 -11.03 6.83
N GLN A 50 -30.55 -11.30 7.77
CA GLN A 50 -30.59 -10.77 9.14
C GLN A 50 -29.90 -9.40 9.27
N PHE A 51 -29.24 -8.95 8.22
CA PHE A 51 -28.68 -7.60 8.11
C PHE A 51 -29.49 -6.74 7.12
N SER A 52 -29.52 -5.44 7.36
CA SER A 52 -29.81 -4.44 6.32
C SER A 52 -28.62 -3.50 6.18
N PHE A 53 -28.31 -3.09 4.94
CA PHE A 53 -27.12 -2.31 4.62
C PHE A 53 -27.49 -1.00 3.94
N GLU A 54 -26.82 0.10 4.31
CA GLU A 54 -27.00 1.42 3.71
C GLU A 54 -25.66 2.14 3.55
N VAL A 55 -25.42 2.76 2.39
CA VAL A 55 -24.27 3.66 2.21
C VAL A 55 -24.63 5.04 2.73
N ILE A 56 -23.78 5.60 3.59
CA ILE A 56 -23.89 6.97 4.12
C ILE A 56 -22.71 7.83 3.66
N PRO A 57 -22.81 9.17 3.64
CA PRO A 57 -21.66 10.00 3.29
C PRO A 57 -20.48 9.81 4.26
N ALA A 58 -19.27 9.84 3.73
CA ALA A 58 -18.05 9.99 4.52
C ALA A 58 -18.05 11.31 5.31
N ILE A 59 -17.28 11.37 6.39
CA ILE A 59 -17.02 12.63 7.11
C ILE A 59 -15.86 13.38 6.44
N ASP A 60 -15.37 14.47 7.06
CA ASP A 60 -14.18 15.27 6.67
C ASP A 60 -13.19 14.54 5.76
N ASP A 61 -12.63 15.19 4.74
CA ASP A 61 -11.53 14.70 3.88
C ASP A 61 -11.66 13.25 3.36
N GLY A 62 -12.88 12.69 3.34
CA GLY A 62 -13.16 11.32 2.93
C GLY A 62 -12.79 10.25 3.97
N LYS A 63 -12.77 10.57 5.26
CA LYS A 63 -12.56 9.56 6.32
C LYS A 63 -13.81 8.68 6.48
N ASP A 64 -13.57 7.40 6.72
CA ASP A 64 -14.66 6.44 6.88
C ASP A 64 -15.47 6.68 8.15
N VAL A 65 -16.78 6.44 8.04
CA VAL A 65 -17.71 6.41 9.16
C VAL A 65 -18.67 5.24 9.02
N LEU A 66 -19.11 4.71 10.17
CA LEU A 66 -20.08 3.64 10.24
C LEU A 66 -21.09 3.83 11.37
N GLU A 67 -22.25 3.23 11.20
CA GLU A 67 -23.29 3.13 12.23
C GLU A 67 -23.84 1.71 12.31
N ILE A 68 -24.10 1.24 13.53
CA ILE A 68 -24.75 -0.04 13.81
C ILE A 68 -26.01 0.24 14.61
N GLY A 69 -27.15 -0.25 14.14
CA GLY A 69 -28.43 -0.12 14.82
C GLY A 69 -29.35 -1.29 14.50
N ASN A 70 -30.66 -1.05 14.59
CA ASN A 70 -31.68 -2.04 14.26
C ASN A 70 -32.67 -1.46 13.23
N ASP A 71 -33.15 -2.32 12.33
CA ASP A 71 -34.13 -1.97 11.30
C ASP A 71 -35.07 -3.16 11.07
N GLY A 72 -36.32 -3.04 11.51
CA GLY A 72 -37.34 -4.08 11.27
C GLY A 72 -36.96 -5.48 11.76
N GLY A 73 -36.24 -5.59 12.89
CA GLY A 73 -35.75 -6.85 13.45
C GLY A 73 -34.44 -7.38 12.83
N LYS A 74 -33.84 -6.62 11.92
CA LYS A 74 -32.49 -6.87 11.36
C LYS A 74 -31.46 -5.98 12.05
N VAL A 75 -30.21 -6.43 12.04
CA VAL A 75 -29.07 -5.58 12.40
C VAL A 75 -28.82 -4.61 11.25
N HIS A 76 -28.97 -3.32 11.50
CA HIS A 76 -28.82 -2.28 10.50
C HIS A 76 -27.38 -1.79 10.48
N ILE A 77 -26.69 -1.97 9.35
CA ILE A 77 -25.29 -1.63 9.14
C ILE A 77 -25.20 -0.50 8.12
N ARG A 78 -24.71 0.65 8.54
CA ARG A 78 -24.50 1.82 7.68
C ARG A 78 -23.02 2.16 7.61
N GLY A 79 -22.54 2.59 6.46
CA GLY A 79 -21.11 2.92 6.30
C GLY A 79 -20.80 3.69 5.04
N SER A 80 -19.67 4.39 5.04
CA SER A 80 -19.25 5.25 3.91
C SER A 80 -18.60 4.52 2.73
N SER A 81 -18.15 3.29 2.94
CA SER A 81 -17.44 2.47 1.97
C SER A 81 -17.66 0.98 2.24
N GLY A 82 -17.28 0.11 1.30
CA GLY A 82 -17.29 -1.34 1.50
C GLY A 82 -16.47 -1.75 2.73
N THR A 83 -15.30 -1.13 2.95
CA THR A 83 -14.48 -1.38 4.14
C THR A 83 -15.12 -0.84 5.43
N ALA A 84 -15.85 0.27 5.39
CA ALA A 84 -16.57 0.79 6.57
C ALA A 84 -17.74 -0.12 6.97
N LEU A 85 -18.53 -0.58 5.98
CA LEU A 85 -19.61 -1.54 6.18
C LEU A 85 -19.08 -2.87 6.71
N ALA A 86 -17.98 -3.39 6.16
CA ALA A 86 -17.36 -4.63 6.62
C ALA A 86 -16.81 -4.49 8.06
N TYR A 87 -16.15 -3.37 8.38
CA TYR A 87 -15.66 -3.13 9.74
C TYR A 87 -16.82 -2.98 10.75
N ALA A 88 -17.97 -2.42 10.34
CA ALA A 88 -19.18 -2.38 11.17
C ALA A 88 -19.72 -3.78 11.50
N VAL A 89 -19.68 -4.71 10.54
CA VAL A 89 -19.99 -6.13 10.78
C VAL A 89 -19.02 -6.73 11.80
N GLN A 90 -17.71 -6.53 11.64
CA GLN A 90 -16.71 -7.02 12.60
C GLN A 90 -16.90 -6.40 14.00
N TRP A 91 -17.22 -5.10 14.07
CA TRP A 91 -17.52 -4.43 15.32
C TRP A 91 -18.73 -5.08 16.01
N TYR A 92 -19.82 -5.30 15.28
CA TYR A 92 -21.03 -5.97 15.78
C TYR A 92 -20.72 -7.39 16.28
N LEU A 93 -19.96 -8.16 15.51
CA LEU A 93 -19.54 -9.51 15.92
C LEU A 93 -18.75 -9.47 17.23
N LYS A 94 -17.83 -8.52 17.41
CA LYS A 94 -17.02 -8.39 18.62
C LYS A 94 -17.83 -7.94 19.83
N GLN A 95 -18.64 -6.89 19.66
CA GLN A 95 -19.28 -6.21 20.78
C GLN A 95 -20.60 -6.84 21.20
N GLU A 96 -21.39 -7.35 20.25
CA GLU A 96 -22.75 -7.84 20.52
C GLU A 96 -22.83 -9.38 20.48
N VAL A 97 -22.06 -10.03 19.60
CA VAL A 97 -22.07 -11.50 19.46
C VAL A 97 -20.92 -12.15 20.25
N HIS A 98 -19.91 -11.38 20.63
CA HIS A 98 -18.70 -11.83 21.32
C HIS A 98 -17.89 -12.88 20.52
N THR A 99 -17.78 -12.68 19.21
CA THR A 99 -16.94 -13.47 18.31
C THR A 99 -16.12 -12.56 17.38
N GLN A 100 -15.09 -13.09 16.72
CA GLN A 100 -14.28 -12.32 15.79
C GLN A 100 -13.54 -13.19 14.79
N THR A 101 -13.27 -12.65 13.60
CA THR A 101 -12.33 -13.27 12.65
C THR A 101 -10.88 -12.95 13.01
N ASN A 102 -9.97 -13.85 12.62
CA ASN A 102 -8.52 -13.63 12.62
C ASN A 102 -7.93 -14.09 11.28
N TRP A 103 -6.62 -13.94 11.12
CA TRP A 103 -5.86 -14.28 9.93
C TRP A 103 -5.81 -15.79 9.63
N ASP A 104 -6.10 -16.63 10.62
CA ASP A 104 -6.29 -18.09 10.47
C ASP A 104 -7.65 -18.46 9.90
N ASP A 105 -8.56 -17.49 9.79
CA ASP A 105 -9.84 -17.63 9.08
C ASP A 105 -10.81 -18.68 9.63
N HIS A 106 -10.74 -18.95 10.93
CA HIS A 106 -11.58 -19.94 11.60
C HIS A 106 -13.09 -19.68 11.45
N VAL A 107 -13.88 -20.75 11.56
CA VAL A 107 -15.35 -20.70 11.50
C VAL A 107 -15.90 -19.92 12.70
N LEU A 108 -16.74 -18.93 12.41
CA LEU A 108 -17.42 -18.14 13.44
C LEU A 108 -18.52 -18.94 14.13
N GLN A 109 -18.57 -18.85 15.45
CA GLN A 109 -19.65 -19.41 16.26
C GLN A 109 -20.74 -18.34 16.42
N LEU A 110 -21.86 -18.52 15.73
CA LEU A 110 -22.94 -17.54 15.63
C LEU A 110 -24.27 -18.16 16.11
N PRO A 111 -25.13 -17.41 16.81
CA PRO A 111 -26.50 -17.85 17.09
C PRO A 111 -27.30 -17.98 15.78
N ASP A 112 -28.42 -18.70 15.82
CA ASP A 112 -29.30 -18.81 14.65
C ASP A 112 -29.96 -17.48 14.29
N THR A 113 -30.32 -16.70 15.30
CA THR A 113 -30.82 -15.33 15.15
C THR A 113 -29.83 -14.36 15.79
N LEU A 114 -29.39 -13.39 15.02
CA LEU A 114 -28.46 -12.35 15.44
C LEU A 114 -29.12 -11.43 16.50
N PRO A 115 -28.46 -11.18 17.65
CA PRO A 115 -28.98 -10.28 18.67
C PRO A 115 -29.12 -8.85 18.15
N GLN A 116 -30.17 -8.15 18.57
CA GLN A 116 -30.36 -6.73 18.30
C GLN A 116 -29.42 -5.90 19.17
N VAL A 117 -29.00 -4.73 18.67
CA VAL A 117 -28.16 -3.80 19.44
C VAL A 117 -29.01 -2.99 20.41
N SER A 118 -28.50 -2.71 21.61
CA SER A 118 -29.25 -1.97 22.64
C SER A 118 -29.54 -0.50 22.26
N SER A 119 -28.65 0.13 21.50
CA SER A 119 -28.78 1.49 20.97
C SER A 119 -27.97 1.64 19.69
N THR A 120 -28.32 2.63 18.86
CA THR A 120 -27.51 2.94 17.68
C THR A 120 -26.13 3.45 18.09
N VAL A 121 -25.09 2.85 17.53
CA VAL A 121 -23.68 3.24 17.72
C VAL A 121 -23.15 3.86 16.44
N ARG A 122 -22.38 4.94 16.57
CA ARG A 122 -21.65 5.58 15.47
C ARG A 122 -20.15 5.55 15.76
N VAL A 123 -19.34 5.15 14.79
CA VAL A 123 -17.87 5.09 14.90
C VAL A 123 -17.25 5.84 13.73
N GLU A 124 -16.36 6.77 14.05
CA GLU A 124 -15.67 7.62 13.09
C GLU A 124 -14.19 7.31 13.04
N LYS A 125 -13.66 7.13 11.82
CA LYS A 125 -12.24 6.85 11.61
C LYS A 125 -11.44 8.13 11.76
N VAL A 126 -10.42 8.12 12.62
CA VAL A 126 -9.55 9.30 12.86
C VAL A 126 -8.48 9.52 11.78
N SER A 127 -8.34 8.58 10.83
CA SER A 127 -7.34 8.59 9.77
C SER A 127 -7.96 8.17 8.44
N LYS A 128 -7.43 8.65 7.32
CA LYS A 128 -7.94 8.26 6.00
C LYS A 128 -7.53 6.82 5.65
N TYR A 129 -6.27 6.48 5.89
CA TYR A 129 -5.70 5.21 5.44
C TYR A 129 -5.49 4.20 6.58
N THR A 130 -5.84 2.95 6.31
CA THR A 130 -5.43 1.77 7.07
C THR A 130 -4.62 0.88 6.14
N TYR A 131 -3.29 0.95 6.28
CA TYR A 131 -2.36 0.24 5.40
C TYR A 131 -2.12 -1.20 5.85
N TYR A 132 -1.86 -2.10 4.89
CA TYR A 132 -1.51 -3.47 5.21
C TYR A 132 -0.48 -4.10 4.26
N GLN A 133 0.42 -4.88 4.88
CA GLN A 133 1.44 -5.79 4.35
C GLN A 133 2.84 -5.18 4.19
N ASN A 134 3.86 -6.01 4.45
CA ASN A 134 5.23 -5.73 4.07
C ASN A 134 5.49 -6.29 2.67
N VAL A 135 6.44 -5.72 1.94
CA VAL A 135 6.97 -6.35 0.71
C VAL A 135 7.57 -7.74 1.00
N CYS A 136 8.07 -7.97 2.22
CA CYS A 136 8.58 -9.27 2.66
C CYS A 136 7.49 -10.33 2.87
N THR A 137 6.25 -9.94 3.21
CA THR A 137 5.16 -10.86 3.54
C THR A 137 4.86 -11.81 2.37
N VAL A 138 5.05 -11.34 1.14
CA VAL A 138 4.83 -12.15 -0.08
C VAL A 138 5.77 -13.35 -0.17
N SER A 139 6.98 -13.27 0.39
CA SER A 139 7.98 -14.34 0.36
C SER A 139 7.96 -15.21 1.61
N TYR A 140 7.68 -14.63 2.77
CA TYR A 140 7.64 -15.39 4.02
C TYR A 140 6.31 -16.13 4.26
N SER A 141 5.20 -15.58 3.77
CA SER A 141 3.86 -16.09 4.10
C SER A 141 3.05 -16.49 2.88
N MET A 142 3.10 -15.72 1.79
CA MET A 142 2.07 -15.78 0.74
C MET A 142 2.50 -16.44 -0.58
N TRP A 143 3.78 -16.81 -0.76
CA TRP A 143 4.30 -17.25 -2.07
C TRP A 143 3.67 -18.55 -2.61
N THR A 144 3.04 -19.34 -1.74
CA THR A 144 2.30 -20.57 -2.10
C THR A 144 0.79 -20.39 -2.12
N TRP A 145 0.27 -19.20 -1.83
CA TRP A 145 -1.17 -19.00 -1.70
C TRP A 145 -1.88 -19.08 -3.04
N GLY A 146 -2.98 -19.85 -3.06
CA GLY A 146 -3.96 -19.83 -4.15
C GLY A 146 -5.10 -18.83 -3.89
N TRP A 147 -6.06 -18.79 -4.81
CA TRP A 147 -7.19 -17.87 -4.74
C TRP A 147 -8.02 -18.02 -3.46
N GLU A 148 -8.35 -19.24 -3.03
CA GLU A 148 -9.22 -19.46 -1.86
C GLU A 148 -8.64 -18.83 -0.59
N LYS A 149 -7.32 -18.93 -0.37
CA LYS A 149 -6.65 -18.31 0.78
C LYS A 149 -6.59 -16.79 0.65
N TRP A 150 -6.37 -16.26 -0.57
CA TRP A 150 -6.42 -14.82 -0.82
C TRP A 150 -7.82 -14.25 -0.63
N GLU A 151 -8.85 -14.96 -1.09
CA GLU A 151 -10.25 -14.54 -1.00
C GLU A 151 -10.65 -14.32 0.46
N SER A 152 -10.39 -15.31 1.32
CA SER A 152 -10.71 -15.18 2.74
C SER A 152 -9.83 -14.15 3.45
N HIS A 153 -8.57 -14.01 3.03
CA HIS A 153 -7.68 -13.00 3.60
C HIS A 153 -8.12 -11.57 3.25
N ILE A 154 -8.60 -11.32 2.03
CA ILE A 154 -9.13 -9.99 1.66
C ILE A 154 -10.46 -9.70 2.38
N ASP A 155 -11.30 -10.71 2.60
CA ASP A 155 -12.49 -10.57 3.45
C ASP A 155 -12.09 -10.22 4.91
N TRP A 156 -11.04 -10.86 5.46
CA TRP A 156 -10.46 -10.48 6.75
C TRP A 156 -9.91 -9.04 6.73
N MET A 157 -9.28 -8.62 5.65
CA MET A 157 -8.80 -7.24 5.51
C MET A 157 -9.95 -6.23 5.58
N ALA A 158 -11.03 -6.47 4.83
CA ALA A 158 -12.22 -5.63 4.85
C ALA A 158 -12.88 -5.59 6.23
N LEU A 159 -13.02 -6.74 6.89
CA LEU A 159 -13.52 -6.84 8.28
C LEU A 159 -12.65 -6.09 9.29
N ASN A 160 -11.38 -5.81 8.99
CA ASN A 160 -10.49 -5.01 9.86
C ASN A 160 -10.34 -3.56 9.37
N GLY A 161 -11.18 -3.11 8.42
CA GLY A 161 -11.19 -1.73 7.94
C GLY A 161 -9.91 -1.35 7.18
N ILE A 162 -9.19 -2.33 6.62
CA ILE A 162 -8.02 -2.10 5.76
C ILE A 162 -8.51 -1.59 4.42
N ASN A 163 -8.03 -0.41 4.01
CA ASN A 163 -8.42 0.21 2.74
C ASN A 163 -7.23 0.55 1.84
N MET A 164 -5.98 0.32 2.27
CA MET A 164 -4.79 0.55 1.46
C MET A 164 -3.81 -0.64 1.55
N PRO A 165 -4.10 -1.77 0.88
CA PRO A 165 -3.22 -2.93 0.92
C PRO A 165 -2.11 -2.90 -0.14
N LEU A 166 -1.00 -3.59 0.10
CA LEU A 166 -0.01 -3.89 -0.94
C LEU A 166 -0.57 -4.94 -1.94
N ALA A 167 -0.25 -4.80 -3.24
CA ALA A 167 -0.70 -5.73 -4.28
C ALA A 167 0.44 -6.10 -5.26
N PHE A 168 1.35 -6.95 -4.80
CA PHE A 168 2.62 -7.29 -5.48
C PHE A 168 2.63 -8.63 -6.22
N THR A 169 1.56 -9.42 -6.13
CA THR A 169 1.45 -10.75 -6.73
C THR A 169 1.62 -10.66 -8.25
N GLY A 170 2.39 -11.58 -8.84
CA GLY A 170 2.52 -11.71 -10.29
C GLY A 170 3.27 -10.59 -11.03
N GLN A 171 3.93 -9.65 -10.33
CA GLN A 171 4.58 -8.52 -11.00
C GLN A 171 5.73 -8.91 -11.94
N GLU A 172 6.29 -10.11 -11.82
CA GLU A 172 7.26 -10.65 -12.78
C GLU A 172 6.69 -10.70 -14.20
N LYS A 173 5.38 -10.91 -14.37
CA LYS A 173 4.72 -10.87 -15.68
C LYS A 173 4.76 -9.47 -16.30
N VAL A 174 4.60 -8.43 -15.48
CA VAL A 174 4.71 -7.04 -15.92
C VAL A 174 6.15 -6.73 -16.30
N TRP A 175 7.13 -7.19 -15.52
CA TRP A 175 8.54 -7.08 -15.86
C TRP A 175 8.90 -7.80 -17.16
N GLN A 176 8.39 -9.01 -17.39
CA GLN A 176 8.55 -9.73 -18.65
C GLN A 176 8.00 -8.91 -19.84
N ALA A 177 6.79 -8.36 -19.71
CA ALA A 177 6.18 -7.56 -20.76
C ALA A 177 6.97 -6.27 -21.04
N THR A 178 7.44 -5.62 -19.97
CA THR A 178 8.25 -4.39 -20.04
C THR A 178 9.57 -4.64 -20.73
N PHE A 179 10.40 -5.54 -20.21
CA PHE A 179 11.75 -5.76 -20.71
C PHE A 179 11.81 -6.40 -22.10
N LYS A 180 10.75 -7.09 -22.53
CA LYS A 180 10.60 -7.53 -23.93
C LYS A 180 10.57 -6.35 -24.90
N LYS A 181 10.01 -5.19 -24.53
CA LYS A 181 10.07 -3.97 -25.36
C LYS A 181 11.48 -3.39 -25.47
N PHE A 182 12.38 -3.76 -24.55
CA PHE A 182 13.79 -3.40 -24.55
C PHE A 182 14.69 -4.53 -25.06
N ASN A 183 14.12 -5.55 -25.72
CA ASN A 183 14.82 -6.70 -26.31
C ASN A 183 15.60 -7.58 -25.32
N VAL A 184 15.28 -7.54 -24.02
CA VAL A 184 15.86 -8.47 -23.05
C VAL A 184 15.35 -9.88 -23.33
N SER A 185 16.25 -10.84 -23.38
CA SER A 185 15.94 -12.25 -23.65
C SER A 185 15.34 -12.95 -22.42
N ASP A 186 14.65 -14.07 -22.65
CA ASP A 186 14.19 -14.92 -21.54
C ASP A 186 15.38 -15.42 -20.69
N ALA A 187 16.55 -15.63 -21.29
CA ALA A 187 17.76 -15.99 -20.57
C ALA A 187 18.27 -14.85 -19.67
N GLY A 188 18.20 -13.60 -20.13
CA GLY A 188 18.52 -12.42 -19.32
C GLY A 188 17.54 -12.24 -18.15
N LEU A 189 16.24 -12.44 -18.40
CA LEU A 189 15.22 -12.40 -17.36
C LEU A 189 15.37 -13.53 -16.33
N ASN A 190 15.74 -14.73 -16.76
CA ASN A 190 16.01 -15.86 -15.86
C ASN A 190 17.21 -15.62 -14.93
N LYS A 191 18.19 -14.81 -15.36
CA LYS A 191 19.30 -14.35 -14.51
C LYS A 191 18.91 -13.18 -13.60
N PHE A 192 17.85 -12.45 -13.94
CA PHE A 192 17.38 -11.29 -13.19
C PHE A 192 16.41 -11.70 -12.08
N PHE A 193 15.37 -12.48 -12.39
CA PHE A 193 14.34 -12.84 -11.41
C PHE A 193 14.89 -13.75 -10.30
N ALA A 194 14.59 -13.33 -9.07
CA ALA A 194 14.84 -14.14 -7.88
C ALA A 194 13.96 -15.41 -7.88
N GLY A 195 14.36 -16.41 -7.09
CA GLY A 195 13.54 -17.60 -6.88
C GLY A 195 12.23 -17.26 -6.17
N ALA A 196 11.20 -18.12 -6.30
CA ALA A 196 9.83 -17.81 -5.86
C ALA A 196 9.73 -17.38 -4.37
N SER A 197 10.48 -18.03 -3.48
CA SER A 197 10.53 -17.69 -2.06
C SER A 197 11.47 -16.52 -1.72
N PHE A 198 12.12 -15.90 -2.71
CA PHE A 198 13.04 -14.77 -2.56
C PHE A 198 12.60 -13.53 -3.34
N LEU A 199 11.38 -13.54 -3.90
CA LEU A 199 10.89 -12.48 -4.76
C LEU A 199 10.84 -11.11 -4.07
N ALA A 200 10.58 -11.05 -2.77
CA ALA A 200 10.61 -9.79 -2.01
C ALA A 200 11.96 -9.07 -2.17
N TRP A 201 13.07 -9.77 -1.92
CA TRP A 201 14.43 -9.22 -2.05
C TRP A 201 14.84 -9.01 -3.50
N GLY A 202 14.29 -9.80 -4.43
CA GLY A 202 14.47 -9.57 -5.86
C GLY A 202 13.89 -8.23 -6.32
N ARG A 203 12.66 -7.96 -5.89
CA ARG A 203 11.91 -6.74 -6.24
C ARG A 203 12.48 -5.48 -5.58
N MET A 204 13.06 -5.61 -4.39
CA MET A 204 13.81 -4.53 -3.72
C MET A 204 15.24 -4.34 -4.27
N GLY A 205 15.67 -5.15 -5.25
CA GLY A 205 17.00 -5.06 -5.86
C GLY A 205 18.15 -5.53 -4.98
N ASN A 206 17.88 -6.25 -3.89
CA ASN A 206 18.89 -6.81 -3.00
C ASN A 206 19.54 -8.07 -3.60
N VAL A 207 18.73 -8.91 -4.25
CA VAL A 207 19.17 -10.14 -4.91
C VAL A 207 18.72 -10.18 -6.37
N ARG A 208 19.39 -11.00 -7.16
CA ARG A 208 18.99 -11.33 -8.54
C ARG A 208 19.20 -12.81 -8.78
N GLY A 209 18.52 -13.36 -9.77
CA GLY A 209 18.67 -14.75 -10.14
C GLY A 209 18.18 -15.72 -9.06
N SER A 210 17.94 -16.96 -9.44
CA SER A 210 17.30 -17.93 -8.57
C SER A 210 18.31 -18.65 -7.65
N TRP A 211 18.60 -18.06 -6.49
CA TRP A 211 19.37 -18.73 -5.43
C TRP A 211 18.66 -20.03 -4.99
N VAL A 212 19.43 -21.08 -4.72
CA VAL A 212 18.99 -22.47 -4.42
C VAL A 212 18.34 -23.21 -5.60
N LYS A 213 17.24 -22.70 -6.17
CA LYS A 213 16.52 -23.36 -7.26
C LYS A 213 15.79 -22.38 -8.17
N GLY A 214 15.96 -22.56 -9.49
CA GLY A 214 15.18 -21.89 -10.53
C GLY A 214 15.68 -22.29 -11.93
N PRO A 215 15.39 -21.50 -12.99
CA PRO A 215 14.67 -20.22 -12.97
C PRO A 215 13.19 -20.36 -12.59
N LEU A 216 12.48 -19.24 -12.46
CA LEU A 216 11.01 -19.26 -12.33
C LEU A 216 10.39 -19.90 -13.57
N ALA A 217 9.53 -20.90 -13.36
CA ALA A 217 8.78 -21.52 -14.44
C ALA A 217 7.78 -20.50 -15.03
N GLN A 218 7.56 -20.53 -16.35
CA GLN A 218 6.63 -19.59 -16.99
C GLN A 218 5.20 -19.78 -16.46
N GLU A 219 4.81 -21.01 -16.13
CA GLU A 219 3.51 -21.34 -15.53
C GLU A 219 3.34 -20.70 -14.15
N PHE A 220 4.43 -20.56 -13.38
CA PHE A 220 4.39 -19.84 -12.10
C PHE A 220 4.16 -18.35 -12.34
N ILE A 221 4.88 -17.73 -13.29
CA ILE A 221 4.74 -16.30 -13.60
C ILE A 221 3.31 -15.99 -14.08
N ASP A 222 2.80 -16.81 -15.00
CA ASP A 222 1.44 -16.64 -15.55
C ASP A 222 0.38 -16.89 -14.47
N GLY A 223 0.49 -17.96 -13.69
CA GLY A 223 -0.46 -18.29 -12.62
C GLY A 223 -0.48 -17.26 -11.50
N GLN A 224 0.66 -16.67 -11.14
CA GLN A 224 0.71 -15.57 -10.16
C GLN A 224 0.07 -14.29 -10.71
N PHE A 225 0.18 -14.02 -12.01
CA PHE A 225 -0.50 -12.88 -12.63
C PHE A 225 -2.02 -13.08 -12.71
N ASP A 226 -2.48 -14.28 -13.09
CA ASP A 226 -3.90 -14.62 -13.06
C ASP A 226 -4.51 -14.48 -11.65
N LEU A 227 -3.74 -14.85 -10.63
CA LEU A 227 -4.11 -14.63 -9.23
C LEU A 227 -4.20 -13.14 -8.89
N GLN A 228 -3.25 -12.32 -9.33
CA GLN A 228 -3.26 -10.88 -9.12
C GLN A 228 -4.52 -10.21 -9.71
N VAL A 229 -4.96 -10.62 -10.90
CA VAL A 229 -6.19 -10.09 -11.50
C VAL A 229 -7.40 -10.31 -10.59
N LYS A 230 -7.52 -11.49 -9.96
CA LYS A 230 -8.58 -11.80 -9.00
C LYS A 230 -8.45 -10.99 -7.70
N ILE A 231 -7.22 -10.86 -7.19
CA ILE A 231 -6.92 -10.06 -5.99
C ILE A 231 -7.36 -8.60 -6.19
N LEU A 232 -6.94 -7.98 -7.29
CA LEU A 232 -7.28 -6.60 -7.60
C LEU A 232 -8.79 -6.41 -7.79
N ALA A 233 -9.47 -7.37 -8.44
CA ALA A 233 -10.93 -7.33 -8.57
C ALA A 233 -11.62 -7.29 -7.20
N ARG A 234 -11.26 -8.19 -6.28
CA ARG A 234 -11.86 -8.24 -4.93
C ARG A 234 -11.49 -7.03 -4.07
N MET A 235 -10.26 -6.52 -4.16
CA MET A 235 -9.88 -5.28 -3.47
C MET A 235 -10.74 -4.09 -3.93
N ARG A 236 -10.99 -3.99 -5.25
CA ARG A 236 -11.85 -2.95 -5.82
C ARG A 236 -13.31 -3.11 -5.43
N GLU A 237 -13.84 -4.33 -5.33
CA GLU A 237 -15.20 -4.58 -4.84
C GLU A 237 -15.43 -3.93 -3.46
N TYR A 238 -14.40 -3.89 -2.61
CA TYR A 238 -14.47 -3.25 -1.29
C TYR A 238 -14.10 -1.76 -1.25
N GLY A 239 -13.72 -1.17 -2.38
CA GLY A 239 -13.25 0.21 -2.42
C GLY A 239 -11.82 0.40 -1.90
N MET A 240 -11.01 -0.66 -1.83
CA MET A 240 -9.62 -0.55 -1.40
C MET A 240 -8.76 0.11 -2.49
N ILE A 241 -7.70 0.80 -2.06
CA ILE A 241 -6.68 1.45 -2.90
C ILE A 241 -5.40 0.60 -2.85
N PRO A 242 -5.24 -0.39 -3.74
CA PRO A 242 -4.07 -1.27 -3.71
C PRO A 242 -2.79 -0.53 -4.12
N ALA A 243 -1.71 -0.65 -3.35
CA ALA A 243 -0.40 -0.15 -3.75
C ALA A 243 0.23 -1.11 -4.78
N LEU A 244 0.33 -0.67 -6.04
CA LEU A 244 0.89 -1.42 -7.16
C LEU A 244 2.41 -1.24 -7.22
N PRO A 245 3.20 -2.19 -7.76
CA PRO A 245 4.64 -1.98 -7.92
C PRO A 245 4.94 -0.89 -8.95
N ALA A 246 6.15 -0.31 -8.88
CA ALA A 246 6.71 0.56 -9.90
C ALA A 246 8.24 0.35 -10.04
N PHE A 247 8.83 1.00 -11.05
CA PHE A 247 10.26 0.90 -11.30
C PHE A 247 11.08 1.74 -10.31
N ALA A 248 12.11 1.13 -9.74
CA ALA A 248 13.04 1.74 -8.78
C ALA A 248 14.49 1.83 -9.30
N GLY A 249 14.74 1.53 -10.58
CA GLY A 249 16.08 1.63 -11.17
C GLY A 249 16.82 0.30 -11.36
N HIS A 250 16.34 -0.81 -10.78
CA HIS A 250 16.99 -2.12 -10.89
C HIS A 250 16.72 -2.77 -12.26
N ILE A 251 17.76 -3.24 -12.93
CA ILE A 251 17.69 -3.75 -14.31
C ILE A 251 18.36 -5.13 -14.48
N PRO A 252 17.95 -5.92 -15.47
CA PRO A 252 18.70 -7.10 -15.92
C PRO A 252 20.10 -6.71 -16.40
N GLU A 253 21.09 -7.58 -16.16
CA GLU A 253 22.46 -7.42 -16.67
C GLU A 253 22.50 -7.17 -18.19
N GLU A 254 21.63 -7.84 -18.93
CA GLU A 254 21.57 -7.78 -20.39
C GLU A 254 21.29 -6.35 -20.92
N ILE A 255 20.62 -5.50 -20.13
CA ILE A 255 20.43 -4.08 -20.49
C ILE A 255 21.77 -3.36 -20.65
N THR A 256 22.81 -3.72 -19.88
CA THR A 256 24.15 -3.11 -20.03
C THR A 256 24.83 -3.44 -21.36
N HIS A 257 24.43 -4.54 -22.01
CA HIS A 257 24.92 -4.94 -23.32
C HIS A 257 24.07 -4.38 -24.45
N LEU A 258 22.74 -4.36 -24.26
CA LEU A 258 21.78 -3.83 -25.24
C LEU A 258 21.85 -2.31 -25.35
N PHE A 259 22.17 -1.62 -24.25
CA PHE A 259 22.31 -0.17 -24.16
C PHE A 259 23.70 0.21 -23.63
N PRO A 260 24.78 0.02 -24.42
CA PRO A 260 26.16 0.17 -23.96
C PRO A 260 26.54 1.62 -23.59
N HIS A 261 25.71 2.59 -23.95
CA HIS A 261 25.88 4.00 -23.60
C HIS A 261 25.06 4.42 -22.38
N ALA A 262 24.19 3.55 -21.86
CA ALA A 262 23.44 3.84 -20.65
C ALA A 262 24.38 3.88 -19.45
N LYS A 263 24.17 4.86 -18.57
CA LYS A 263 24.90 5.00 -17.31
C LYS A 263 24.34 4.00 -16.31
N THR A 264 25.08 2.92 -16.10
CA THR A 264 24.71 1.87 -15.15
C THR A 264 25.77 1.70 -14.06
N TYR A 265 25.34 1.25 -12.89
CA TYR A 265 26.22 0.85 -11.79
C TYR A 265 25.69 -0.44 -11.15
N ARG A 266 26.39 -0.97 -10.14
CA ARG A 266 25.93 -2.14 -9.38
C ARG A 266 25.62 -1.74 -7.95
N SER A 267 24.56 -2.30 -7.38
CA SER A 267 24.25 -2.12 -5.97
C SER A 267 25.36 -2.72 -5.08
N PRO A 268 25.49 -2.25 -3.82
CA PRO A 268 26.35 -2.89 -2.83
C PRO A 268 26.01 -4.38 -2.64
N ASN A 269 26.97 -5.16 -2.14
CA ASN A 269 26.70 -6.55 -1.78
C ASN A 269 25.71 -6.58 -0.61
N TRP A 270 24.62 -7.34 -0.76
CA TRP A 270 23.62 -7.50 0.28
C TRP A 270 23.65 -8.93 0.82
N GLY A 271 23.63 -9.07 2.16
CA GLY A 271 23.51 -10.37 2.84
C GLY A 271 24.68 -11.34 2.63
N ASN A 272 25.86 -10.88 2.16
CA ASN A 272 27.00 -11.72 1.79
C ASN A 272 26.67 -12.80 0.75
N PHE A 273 25.69 -12.53 -0.12
CA PHE A 273 25.39 -13.40 -1.25
C PHE A 273 26.56 -13.40 -2.25
N PRO A 274 26.81 -14.52 -2.94
CA PRO A 274 27.73 -14.54 -4.09
C PRO A 274 27.27 -13.52 -5.14
N ASP A 275 28.21 -12.91 -5.87
CA ASP A 275 27.94 -11.85 -6.88
C ASP A 275 26.89 -12.25 -7.93
N THR A 276 26.83 -13.53 -8.29
CA THR A 276 25.80 -14.09 -9.18
C THR A 276 24.37 -13.83 -8.68
N TYR A 277 24.18 -13.68 -7.36
CA TYR A 277 22.87 -13.58 -6.71
C TYR A 277 22.60 -12.24 -6.02
N THR A 278 23.49 -11.26 -6.10
CA THR A 278 23.31 -9.90 -5.54
C THR A 278 24.01 -8.89 -6.45
N ASN A 279 24.46 -7.73 -5.94
CA ASN A 279 25.14 -6.69 -6.72
C ASN A 279 24.36 -6.37 -8.00
N VAL A 280 23.07 -6.14 -7.83
CA VAL A 280 22.10 -5.97 -8.92
C VAL A 280 22.48 -4.76 -9.77
N TYR A 281 22.32 -4.87 -11.08
CA TYR A 281 22.58 -3.75 -11.98
C TYR A 281 21.50 -2.69 -11.79
N MET A 282 21.92 -1.44 -11.78
CA MET A 282 21.06 -0.28 -11.58
C MET A 282 21.32 0.74 -12.70
N LEU A 283 20.25 1.39 -13.16
CA LEU A 283 20.37 2.61 -13.97
C LEU A 283 20.64 3.81 -13.07
N ALA A 284 21.55 4.68 -13.51
CA ALA A 284 21.70 5.99 -12.90
C ALA A 284 20.42 6.81 -13.15
N SER A 285 19.95 7.54 -12.14
CA SER A 285 18.76 8.40 -12.23
C SER A 285 18.87 9.48 -13.30
N SER A 286 20.09 9.90 -13.63
CA SER A 286 20.38 10.86 -14.71
C SER A 286 20.34 10.28 -16.12
N ASP A 287 20.18 8.96 -16.27
CA ASP A 287 20.10 8.33 -17.58
C ASP A 287 18.66 8.40 -18.13
N PRO A 288 18.44 8.86 -19.38
CA PRO A 288 17.11 8.93 -19.97
C PRO A 288 16.36 7.58 -19.99
N LEU A 289 17.10 6.47 -20.07
CA LEU A 289 16.52 5.12 -20.07
C LEU A 289 15.78 4.81 -18.76
N TYR A 290 16.13 5.49 -17.65
CA TYR A 290 15.46 5.32 -16.36
C TYR A 290 13.96 5.65 -16.47
N VAL A 291 13.66 6.86 -16.98
CA VAL A 291 12.28 7.33 -17.14
C VAL A 291 11.54 6.51 -18.20
N GLU A 292 12.23 6.13 -19.28
CA GLU A 292 11.63 5.33 -20.35
C GLU A 292 11.18 3.95 -19.86
N ILE A 293 12.03 3.23 -19.12
CA ILE A 293 11.68 1.93 -18.54
C ILE A 293 10.56 2.07 -17.51
N GLY A 294 10.66 3.05 -16.60
CA GLY A 294 9.65 3.24 -15.56
C GLY A 294 8.27 3.58 -16.12
N ARG A 295 8.20 4.48 -17.11
CA ARG A 295 6.96 4.77 -17.84
C ARG A 295 6.41 3.52 -18.52
N THR A 296 7.26 2.79 -19.24
CA THR A 296 6.86 1.57 -19.96
C THR A 296 6.32 0.51 -19.00
N PHE A 297 6.90 0.39 -17.81
CA PHE A 297 6.43 -0.55 -16.79
C PHE A 297 5.01 -0.23 -16.32
N LEU A 298 4.70 1.03 -16.02
CA LEU A 298 3.34 1.45 -15.62
C LEU A 298 2.33 1.30 -16.77
N GLU A 299 2.72 1.62 -18.01
CA GLU A 299 1.88 1.42 -19.19
C GLU A 299 1.53 -0.07 -19.37
N GLU A 300 2.51 -0.97 -19.26
CA GLU A 300 2.28 -2.42 -19.34
C GLU A 300 1.49 -2.95 -18.15
N GLN A 301 1.75 -2.47 -16.94
CA GLN A 301 0.98 -2.82 -15.74
C GLN A 301 -0.50 -2.46 -15.93
N THR A 302 -0.78 -1.23 -16.34
CA THR A 302 -2.14 -0.73 -16.56
C THR A 302 -2.83 -1.53 -17.67
N ARG A 303 -2.13 -1.77 -18.80
CA ARG A 303 -2.65 -2.57 -19.91
C ARG A 303 -2.99 -4.00 -19.48
N LEU A 304 -2.10 -4.66 -18.76
CA LEU A 304 -2.27 -6.04 -18.28
C LEU A 304 -3.38 -6.15 -17.23
N ASN A 305 -3.56 -5.12 -16.40
CA ASN A 305 -4.65 -5.03 -15.42
C ASN A 305 -6.00 -4.58 -16.05
N GLY A 306 -6.13 -4.58 -17.38
CA GLY A 306 -7.37 -4.22 -18.06
C GLY A 306 -7.71 -2.72 -17.98
N GLY A 307 -6.70 -1.85 -17.92
CA GLY A 307 -6.84 -0.40 -17.81
C GLY A 307 -6.94 0.12 -16.38
N PHE A 308 -6.86 -0.76 -15.37
CA PHE A 308 -6.94 -0.36 -13.97
C PHE A 308 -5.57 0.07 -13.40
N THR A 309 -5.57 1.21 -12.72
CA THR A 309 -4.56 1.62 -11.73
C THR A 309 -5.25 2.23 -10.52
N SER A 310 -4.59 2.17 -9.36
CA SER A 310 -4.98 2.89 -8.14
C SER A 310 -4.30 4.27 -8.04
N SER A 311 -3.37 4.57 -8.96
CA SER A 311 -2.42 5.69 -8.89
C SER A 311 -1.53 5.70 -7.64
N LEU A 312 -1.54 4.63 -6.84
CA LEU A 312 -0.65 4.42 -5.70
C LEU A 312 0.40 3.39 -6.08
N TYR A 313 1.66 3.82 -6.12
CA TYR A 313 2.78 2.99 -6.55
C TYR A 313 3.84 2.83 -5.47
N GLN A 314 4.23 1.59 -5.17
CA GLN A 314 5.25 1.25 -4.20
C GLN A 314 6.54 0.86 -4.92
N ALA A 315 7.65 1.49 -4.54
CA ALA A 315 8.98 1.25 -5.08
C ALA A 315 10.06 1.70 -4.07
N ASP A 316 11.15 0.94 -3.92
CA ASP A 316 12.28 1.32 -3.07
C ASP A 316 13.62 1.10 -3.79
N THR A 317 14.34 2.19 -4.07
CA THR A 317 15.63 2.13 -4.77
C THR A 317 16.76 1.58 -3.89
N TYR A 318 16.76 1.97 -2.62
CA TYR A 318 17.90 1.85 -1.70
C TYR A 318 17.56 1.03 -0.44
N ASN A 319 16.59 0.12 -0.51
CA ASN A 319 16.23 -0.71 0.62
C ASN A 319 17.45 -1.56 1.07
N GLU A 320 17.94 -1.31 2.28
CA GLU A 320 19.13 -1.95 2.86
C GLU A 320 20.43 -1.82 2.03
N MET A 321 20.49 -0.86 1.13
CA MET A 321 21.62 -0.61 0.23
C MET A 321 21.97 0.88 0.27
N ASP A 322 23.20 1.22 0.64
CA ASP A 322 23.60 2.62 0.66
C ASP A 322 23.71 3.17 -0.78
N PRO A 323 23.20 4.38 -1.04
CA PRO A 323 23.41 5.05 -2.32
C PRO A 323 24.90 5.24 -2.64
N SER A 324 25.23 5.35 -3.93
CA SER A 324 26.63 5.54 -4.37
C SER A 324 27.24 6.89 -3.98
N SER A 325 26.41 7.87 -3.61
CA SER A 325 26.83 9.20 -3.16
C SER A 325 25.85 9.75 -2.12
N GLY A 326 26.38 10.41 -1.09
CA GLY A 326 25.61 11.18 -0.09
C GLY A 326 25.44 12.66 -0.44
N ASP A 327 25.84 13.06 -1.66
CA ASP A 327 25.62 14.40 -2.19
C ASP A 327 24.12 14.70 -2.28
N HIS A 328 23.73 15.88 -1.82
CA HIS A 328 22.35 16.33 -1.74
C HIS A 328 21.69 16.38 -3.11
N ASP A 329 22.39 16.88 -4.14
CA ASP A 329 21.85 16.97 -5.49
C ASP A 329 21.66 15.57 -6.09
N PHE A 330 22.60 14.65 -5.82
CA PHE A 330 22.47 13.25 -6.26
C PHE A 330 21.23 12.57 -5.66
N LEU A 331 21.02 12.75 -4.35
CA LEU A 331 19.87 12.15 -3.65
C LEU A 331 18.54 12.76 -4.11
N HIS A 332 18.51 14.08 -4.32
CA HIS A 332 17.35 14.79 -4.87
C HIS A 332 16.98 14.27 -6.26
N GLU A 333 17.96 14.20 -7.17
CA GLU A 333 17.72 13.71 -8.53
C GLU A 333 17.35 12.22 -8.55
N ALA A 334 17.86 11.41 -7.60
CA ALA A 334 17.53 10.00 -7.50
C ALA A 334 16.04 9.76 -7.22
N SER A 335 15.46 10.46 -6.24
CA SER A 335 14.03 10.33 -5.93
C SER A 335 13.15 11.02 -6.98
N LYS A 336 13.62 12.14 -7.53
CA LYS A 336 12.95 12.84 -8.63
C LYS A 336 12.76 11.93 -9.84
N ALA A 337 13.79 11.19 -10.25
CA ALA A 337 13.69 10.27 -11.38
C ALA A 337 12.64 9.16 -11.16
N VAL A 338 12.47 8.66 -9.92
CA VAL A 338 11.44 7.67 -9.58
C VAL A 338 10.06 8.25 -9.83
N ILE A 339 9.71 9.39 -9.21
CA ILE A 339 8.37 9.98 -9.35
C ILE A 339 8.12 10.52 -10.76
N ASP A 340 9.13 11.07 -11.44
CA ASP A 340 9.00 11.51 -12.83
C ASP A 340 8.68 10.32 -13.75
N SER A 341 9.33 9.17 -13.54
CA SER A 341 9.00 7.96 -14.31
C SER A 341 7.57 7.48 -14.11
N MET A 342 7.02 7.65 -12.89
CA MET A 342 5.63 7.31 -12.59
C MET A 342 4.66 8.30 -13.25
N THR A 343 4.90 9.59 -13.05
CA THR A 343 4.00 10.68 -13.49
C THR A 343 3.95 10.86 -15.00
N GLN A 344 4.97 10.38 -15.73
CA GLN A 344 4.95 10.33 -17.19
C GLN A 344 3.96 9.29 -17.75
N ALA A 345 3.61 8.25 -16.99
CA ALA A 345 2.58 7.28 -17.36
C ALA A 345 1.22 7.61 -16.72
N ASP A 346 1.24 8.12 -15.50
CA ASP A 346 0.05 8.43 -14.71
C ASP A 346 0.21 9.79 -13.99
N PRO A 347 -0.40 10.89 -14.49
CA PRO A 347 -0.31 12.21 -13.88
C PRO A 347 -0.79 12.27 -12.42
N HIS A 348 -1.59 11.29 -11.96
CA HIS A 348 -2.10 11.21 -10.60
C HIS A 348 -1.22 10.35 -9.67
N ALA A 349 -0.11 9.80 -10.16
CA ALA A 349 0.76 8.92 -9.39
C ALA A 349 1.17 9.51 -8.03
N VAL A 350 1.05 8.68 -6.99
CA VAL A 350 1.55 8.91 -5.64
C VAL A 350 2.50 7.77 -5.29
N TRP A 351 3.72 8.12 -4.88
CA TRP A 351 4.74 7.17 -4.49
C TRP A 351 4.61 6.79 -3.01
N LEU A 352 4.40 5.50 -2.75
CA LEU A 352 4.49 4.88 -1.44
C LEU A 352 5.92 4.37 -1.17
N LEU A 353 6.63 5.03 -0.24
CA LEU A 353 8.02 4.72 0.09
C LEU A 353 8.14 4.05 1.47
N GLN A 354 8.95 3.00 1.59
CA GLN A 354 9.30 2.45 2.90
C GLN A 354 10.39 3.29 3.56
N ALA A 355 10.07 3.94 4.68
CA ALA A 355 11.04 4.73 5.45
C ALA A 355 12.13 3.86 6.13
N TRP A 356 12.03 2.52 6.02
CA TRP A 356 13.07 1.58 6.47
C TRP A 356 14.43 1.87 5.86
N THR A 357 14.47 2.33 4.60
CA THR A 357 15.70 2.79 3.94
C THR A 357 16.48 3.75 4.83
N PHE A 358 15.79 4.65 5.53
CA PHE A 358 16.41 5.65 6.38
C PHE A 358 16.98 5.07 7.68
N ASN A 359 16.62 3.85 8.09
CA ASN A 359 17.11 3.21 9.33
C ASN A 359 18.58 2.70 9.24
N ARG A 360 19.41 3.34 8.41
CA ARG A 360 20.85 3.03 8.28
C ARG A 360 21.70 4.25 8.59
N GLY A 361 22.96 4.02 8.94
CA GLY A 361 23.91 5.08 9.32
C GLY A 361 24.19 6.11 8.22
N PHE A 362 23.96 5.78 6.95
CA PHE A 362 24.10 6.70 5.82
C PHE A 362 23.10 7.88 5.89
N TRP A 363 21.88 7.61 6.35
CA TRP A 363 20.76 8.55 6.25
C TRP A 363 20.68 9.50 7.45
N GLY A 364 21.46 10.58 7.37
CA GLY A 364 21.36 11.76 8.23
C GLY A 364 20.15 12.63 7.90
N HIS A 365 19.90 13.64 8.75
CA HIS A 365 18.76 14.56 8.59
C HIS A 365 18.74 15.21 7.19
N ASP A 366 19.86 15.79 6.79
CA ASP A 366 19.98 16.50 5.51
C ASP A 366 19.88 15.54 4.32
N GLN A 367 20.46 14.33 4.40
CA GLN A 367 20.33 13.33 3.33
C GLN A 367 18.88 12.89 3.12
N ILE A 368 18.14 12.68 4.22
CA ILE A 368 16.70 12.37 4.15
C ILE A 368 15.96 13.57 3.55
N GLN A 369 16.27 14.79 3.98
CA GLN A 369 15.62 16.00 3.45
C GLN A 369 15.86 16.16 1.95
N SER A 370 17.09 15.99 1.46
CA SER A 370 17.42 16.10 0.04
C SER A 370 16.72 15.04 -0.79
N TYR A 371 16.75 13.78 -0.34
CA TYR A 371 16.06 12.68 -1.03
C TYR A 371 14.55 12.89 -1.06
N LEU A 372 13.91 13.22 0.06
CA LEU A 372 12.47 13.48 0.07
C LEU A 372 12.10 14.77 -0.68
N GLY A 373 13.02 15.74 -0.75
CA GLY A 373 12.83 17.02 -1.44
C GLY A 373 12.72 16.88 -2.96
N GLY A 374 13.18 15.78 -3.56
CA GLY A 374 13.03 15.51 -5.00
C GLY A 374 11.61 15.18 -5.44
N VAL A 375 10.68 15.03 -4.49
CA VAL A 375 9.29 14.63 -4.76
C VAL A 375 8.32 15.67 -4.20
N PRO A 376 7.32 16.14 -4.97
CA PRO A 376 6.28 17.02 -4.44
C PRO A 376 5.54 16.42 -3.23
N ASP A 377 5.06 17.26 -2.32
CA ASP A 377 4.43 16.80 -1.06
C ASP A 377 3.13 16.00 -1.28
N ASP A 378 2.38 16.33 -2.34
CA ASP A 378 1.15 15.67 -2.77
C ASP A 378 1.39 14.39 -3.60
N LYS A 379 2.66 14.05 -3.86
CA LYS A 379 3.08 12.91 -4.68
C LYS A 379 3.78 11.81 -3.90
N MET A 380 3.79 11.88 -2.57
CA MET A 380 4.45 10.87 -1.74
C MET A 380 3.70 10.59 -0.43
N ILE A 381 3.64 9.30 -0.08
CA ILE A 381 3.26 8.82 1.25
C ILE A 381 4.39 7.94 1.78
N LEU A 382 4.84 8.19 3.01
CA LEU A 382 5.84 7.34 3.65
C LEU A 382 5.20 6.32 4.58
N LEU A 383 5.67 5.07 4.51
CA LEU A 383 5.44 4.07 5.54
C LEU A 383 6.56 4.20 6.58
N ASP A 384 6.26 4.79 7.74
CA ASP A 384 7.21 4.74 8.87
C ASP A 384 7.19 3.32 9.45
N LEU A 385 8.05 2.47 8.87
CA LEU A 385 7.81 1.04 8.79
C LEU A 385 7.85 0.32 10.14
N TYR A 386 8.63 0.84 11.08
CA TYR A 386 8.89 0.25 12.40
C TYR A 386 8.66 1.30 13.52
N SER A 387 7.59 2.10 13.39
CA SER A 387 7.30 3.23 14.28
C SER A 387 7.18 2.83 15.75
N GLU A 388 6.80 1.60 16.05
CA GLU A 388 6.65 1.12 17.42
C GLU A 388 8.00 0.89 18.13
N THR A 389 9.12 0.86 17.41
CA THR A 389 10.44 0.66 18.04
C THR A 389 11.48 1.67 17.58
N ILE A 390 11.57 1.95 16.28
CA ILE A 390 12.56 2.87 15.70
C ILE A 390 11.84 3.85 14.75
N PRO A 391 11.05 4.80 15.29
CA PRO A 391 10.32 5.76 14.47
C PRO A 391 11.27 6.73 13.75
N ILE A 392 11.05 6.93 12.45
CA ILE A 392 11.85 7.86 11.63
C ILE A 392 11.22 9.26 11.61
N TRP A 393 9.91 9.37 11.78
CA TRP A 393 9.18 10.64 11.73
C TRP A 393 9.74 11.73 12.69
N PRO A 394 10.20 11.46 13.93
CA PRO A 394 10.67 12.52 14.83
C PRO A 394 11.97 13.16 14.34
N ARG A 395 12.93 12.34 13.89
CA ARG A 395 14.25 12.84 13.45
C ARG A 395 14.27 13.40 12.03
N SER A 396 13.18 13.21 11.29
CA SER A 396 12.93 13.80 9.97
C SER A 396 11.96 14.97 10.02
N SER A 397 11.68 15.53 11.22
CA SER A 397 10.76 16.65 11.41
C SER A 397 9.39 16.40 10.77
N ASN A 398 8.77 15.23 11.05
CA ASN A 398 7.56 14.74 10.38
C ASN A 398 7.74 14.60 8.86
N PHE A 399 8.83 13.98 8.44
CA PHE A 399 9.21 13.80 7.03
C PHE A 399 9.11 15.09 6.21
N PHE A 400 9.52 16.21 6.81
CA PHE A 400 9.59 17.51 6.16
C PHE A 400 8.27 17.98 5.51
N GLY A 401 7.12 17.60 6.11
CA GLY A 401 5.78 17.98 5.64
C GLY A 401 5.07 16.93 4.79
N LYS A 402 5.79 15.88 4.35
CA LYS A 402 5.22 14.76 3.57
C LYS A 402 4.20 13.99 4.39
N LYS A 403 3.21 13.40 3.71
CA LYS A 403 2.23 12.53 4.37
C LYS A 403 2.88 11.20 4.75
N TRP A 404 2.51 10.64 5.90
CA TRP A 404 3.06 9.37 6.36
C TRP A 404 2.06 8.54 7.18
N ILE A 405 2.35 7.25 7.28
CA ILE A 405 1.55 6.23 7.95
C ILE A 405 2.38 5.61 9.07
N TYR A 406 1.85 5.63 10.29
CA TYR A 406 2.46 4.92 11.43
C TYR A 406 2.27 3.42 11.24
N CYS A 407 3.36 2.67 11.11
CA CYS A 407 3.27 1.22 10.92
C CYS A 407 3.78 0.46 12.13
N LEU A 408 3.12 -0.67 12.42
CA LEU A 408 3.64 -1.67 13.34
C LEU A 408 4.28 -2.78 12.50
N LEU A 409 5.61 -2.92 12.60
CA LEU A 409 6.31 -3.99 11.91
C LEU A 409 6.11 -5.33 12.62
N HIS A 410 6.26 -5.35 13.96
CA HIS A 410 6.08 -6.48 14.90
C HIS A 410 6.84 -7.78 14.59
N ASN A 411 6.63 -8.37 13.41
CA ASN A 411 7.23 -9.61 12.98
C ASN A 411 8.49 -9.39 12.11
N PHE A 412 9.43 -10.33 12.19
CA PHE A 412 10.62 -10.39 11.34
C PHE A 412 10.81 -11.85 10.94
N GLY A 413 10.81 -12.12 9.63
CA GLY A 413 11.11 -13.44 9.06
C GLY A 413 10.07 -14.53 9.32
N GLY A 414 8.87 -14.19 9.79
CA GLY A 414 7.86 -15.18 10.21
C GLY A 414 8.21 -15.86 11.54
N ASN A 415 9.16 -15.32 12.31
CA ASN A 415 9.60 -15.94 13.56
C ASN A 415 8.44 -16.06 14.56
N THR A 416 8.30 -17.25 15.13
CA THR A 416 7.29 -17.58 16.14
C THR A 416 7.75 -17.22 17.54
N GLY A 417 6.80 -16.96 18.45
CA GLY A 417 7.07 -16.67 19.85
C GLY A 417 6.12 -15.60 20.38
N LEU A 418 5.73 -15.69 21.66
CA LEU A 418 4.83 -14.72 22.27
C LEU A 418 5.58 -13.40 22.50
N ARG A 419 5.20 -12.35 21.75
CA ARG A 419 5.75 -10.99 21.88
C ARG A 419 4.72 -9.93 21.53
N GLY A 420 4.83 -8.79 22.20
CA GLY A 420 4.05 -7.59 21.89
C GLY A 420 4.06 -6.61 23.06
N ASN A 421 4.13 -5.32 22.75
CA ASN A 421 4.01 -4.24 23.74
C ASN A 421 2.63 -3.59 23.62
N LEU A 422 1.59 -4.29 24.09
CA LEU A 422 0.20 -3.85 23.93
C LEU A 422 -0.08 -2.43 24.49
N PRO A 423 0.43 -2.04 25.68
CA PRO A 423 0.27 -0.67 26.17
C PRO A 423 0.84 0.38 25.21
N GLN A 424 2.01 0.11 24.64
CA GLN A 424 2.64 1.01 23.68
C GLN A 424 1.81 1.11 22.39
N TYR A 425 1.28 -0.01 21.89
CA TYR A 425 0.47 -0.03 20.67
C TYR A 425 -0.86 0.73 20.83
N ALA A 426 -1.42 0.75 22.04
CA ALA A 426 -2.65 1.48 22.34
C ALA A 426 -2.41 3.00 22.45
N GLN A 427 -1.20 3.45 22.82
CA GLN A 427 -0.92 4.85 23.15
C GLN A 427 -0.11 5.59 22.07
N GLU A 428 0.94 4.98 21.54
CA GLU A 428 1.91 5.68 20.68
C GLU A 428 1.35 6.16 19.34
N PRO A 429 0.47 5.43 18.63
CA PRO A 429 -0.17 5.95 17.42
C PRO A 429 -1.00 7.22 17.68
N ILE A 430 -1.60 7.34 18.87
CA ILE A 430 -2.38 8.53 19.27
C ILE A 430 -1.42 9.70 19.54
N ASN A 431 -0.36 9.46 20.31
CA ASN A 431 0.68 10.46 20.60
C ASN A 431 1.33 10.99 19.32
N ALA A 432 1.70 10.09 18.41
CA ALA A 432 2.32 10.42 17.13
C ALA A 432 1.37 11.26 16.26
N ARG A 433 0.07 10.92 16.22
CA ARG A 433 -0.95 11.72 15.52
C ARG A 433 -0.99 13.16 16.03
N HIS A 434 -1.03 13.37 17.36
CA HIS A 434 -1.03 14.70 17.95
C HIS A 434 0.24 15.51 17.62
N GLN A 435 1.40 14.85 17.56
CA GLN A 435 2.69 15.48 17.25
C GLN A 435 2.94 15.67 15.75
N SER A 436 2.14 15.04 14.89
CA SER A 436 2.34 15.06 13.44
C SER A 436 1.93 16.34 12.75
N ASN A 437 1.20 17.24 13.43
CA ASN A 437 0.60 18.44 12.85
C ASN A 437 -0.21 18.15 11.55
N GLY A 438 -0.89 17.01 11.50
CA GLY A 438 -1.75 16.63 10.35
C GLY A 438 -1.02 15.96 9.18
N THR A 439 0.25 15.60 9.33
CA THR A 439 1.01 14.84 8.32
C THR A 439 0.82 13.31 8.46
N MET A 440 0.43 12.82 9.65
CA MET A 440 0.09 11.41 9.85
C MET A 440 -1.32 11.09 9.32
N VAL A 441 -1.38 10.46 8.15
CA VAL A 441 -2.63 10.21 7.39
C VAL A 441 -3.21 8.82 7.61
N GLY A 442 -2.48 7.92 8.29
CA GLY A 442 -2.92 6.55 8.48
C GLY A 442 -2.20 5.80 9.60
N ILE A 443 -2.69 4.60 9.84
CA ILE A 443 -2.02 3.55 10.61
C ILE A 443 -1.86 2.31 9.74
N GLY A 444 -0.92 1.42 10.02
CA GLY A 444 -0.73 0.21 9.24
C GLY A 444 -0.05 -0.92 9.98
N LEU A 445 -0.15 -2.11 9.38
CA LEU A 445 0.59 -3.31 9.78
C LEU A 445 1.54 -3.72 8.65
N THR A 446 2.82 -3.84 8.98
CA THR A 446 3.94 -4.10 8.05
C THR A 446 4.71 -5.37 8.44
N MET A 447 3.96 -6.39 8.89
CA MET A 447 4.45 -7.72 9.34
C MET A 447 4.83 -8.67 8.21
#